data_AF-A0A263D854-F1
#
_entry.id   AF-A0A263D854-F1
#
_cell.length_a   1.000
_cell.length_b   1.000
_cell.length_c   1.000
_cell.angle_alpha   90.00
_cell.angle_beta   90.00
_cell.angle_gamma   90.00
#
_symmetry.space_group_name_H-M   'P 1'
#
loop_
_entity.id
_entity.type
_entity.pdbx_description
1 polymer ?
#
loop_
_entity_poly.entity_id
_entity_poly.type
_entity_poly.pdbx_seq_one_letter_code
_entity_poly.pdbx_strand_id
1 'polypeptide(L)' 'MAMTLRLNEEHERALAMLAEANGVSKHEAVVRTITEAGARSVRDDRIRVLSQDGRNRYASLLDRLAQ' A
#
# COMPACT_ATOMS: atom_id res chain seq x y z
N MET A 1 -20.83 3.99 -13.70
CA MET A 1 -19.66 4.81 -14.09
C MET A 1 -18.65 3.91 -14.75
N ALA A 2 -18.11 4.27 -15.91
CA ALA A 2 -17.07 3.50 -16.58
C ALA A 2 -15.69 4.02 -16.17
N MET A 3 -14.80 3.12 -15.74
CA MET A 3 -13.40 3.45 -15.45
C MET A 3 -12.55 3.06 -16.66
N THR A 4 -11.97 4.04 -17.33
CA THR A 4 -11.08 3.80 -18.49
C THR A 4 -9.63 4.00 -18.05
N LEU A 5 -8.85 2.93 -18.06
CA LEU A 5 -7.42 2.94 -17.72
C LEU A 5 -6.60 2.79 -19.01
N ARG A 6 -5.62 3.66 -19.23
CA ARG A 6 -4.66 3.52 -20.32
C ARG A 6 -3.45 2.73 -19.84
N LEU A 7 -3.25 1.55 -20.41
CA LEU A 7 -2.14 0.65 -20.09
C LEU A 7 -1.25 0.49 -21.33
N ASN A 8 0.06 0.33 -21.09
CA ASN A 8 0.97 -0.20 -22.11
C ASN A 8 0.81 -1.74 -22.16
N GLU A 9 1.44 -2.38 -23.14
CA GLU A 9 1.33 -3.83 -23.33
C GLU A 9 1.87 -4.66 -22.17
N GLU A 10 2.87 -4.14 -21.45
CA GLU A 10 3.45 -4.82 -20.28
C GLU A 10 2.46 -4.82 -19.11
N HIS A 11 1.90 -3.66 -18.78
CA HIS A 11 0.91 -3.52 -17.70
C HIS A 11 -0.38 -4.29 -18.01
N GLU A 12 -0.80 -4.33 -19.28
CA GLU A 12 -1.97 -5.12 -19.69
C GLU A 12 -1.75 -6.63 -19.47
N ARG A 13 -0.55 -7.13 -19.79
CA ARG A 13 -0.17 -8.53 -19.52
C ARG A 13 -0.08 -8.81 -18.03
N ALA A 14 0.56 -7.93 -17.26
CA ALA A 14 0.65 -8.07 -15.81
C ALA A 14 -0.74 -8.08 -15.15
N LEU A 15 -1.65 -7.20 -15.59
CA LEU A 15 -3.02 -7.16 -15.09
C LEU A 15 -3.81 -8.42 -15.47
N ALA A 16 -3.63 -8.95 -16.68
CA ALA A 16 -4.24 -10.20 -17.10
C ALA A 16 -3.79 -11.38 -16.21
N MET A 17 -2.48 -11.51 -15.97
CA MET A 17 -1.93 -12.54 -15.10
C MET A 17 -2.44 -12.41 -13.66
N LEU A 18 -2.49 -11.19 -13.12
CA LEU A 18 -3.01 -10.93 -11.78
C LEU A 18 -4.49 -11.31 -11.65
N ALA A 19 -5.30 -10.95 -12.65
CA ALA A 19 -6.72 -11.26 -12.67
C ALA A 19 -6.96 -12.78 -12.75
N GLU A 20 -6.19 -13.48 -13.59
CA GLU A 20 -6.23 -14.94 -13.72
C GLU A 20 -5.81 -15.64 -12.41
N ALA A 21 -4.69 -15.24 -11.82
CA ALA A 21 -4.20 -15.81 -10.56
C ALA A 21 -5.20 -15.64 -9.41
N ASN A 22 -5.97 -14.54 -9.42
CA ASN A 22 -6.99 -14.26 -8.42
C ASN A 22 -8.38 -14.80 -8.78
N GLY A 23 -8.57 -15.35 -9.99
CA GLY A 23 -9.86 -15.85 -10.47
C GLY A 23 -10.94 -14.77 -10.62
N VAL A 24 -10.56 -13.53 -10.96
CA VAL A 24 -11.47 -12.38 -11.04
C VAL A 24 -11.36 -11.65 -12.38
N SER A 25 -12.27 -10.71 -12.64
CA SER A 25 -12.15 -9.84 -13.82
C SER A 25 -10.97 -8.86 -13.68
N LYS A 26 -10.42 -8.40 -14.82
CA LYS A 26 -9.39 -7.35 -14.83
C LYS A 26 -9.84 -6.09 -14.08
N HIS A 27 -11.10 -5.69 -14.25
CA HIS A 27 -11.65 -4.53 -13.55
C HIS A 27 -11.61 -4.74 -12.03
N GLU A 28 -12.10 -5.88 -11.55
CA GLU A 28 -12.09 -6.18 -10.12
C GLU A 28 -10.68 -6.27 -9.56
N ALA A 29 -9.74 -6.88 -10.30
CA ALA A 29 -8.33 -6.91 -9.91
C ALA A 29 -7.78 -5.50 -9.70
N VAL A 30 -8.03 -4.56 -10.61
CA VAL A 30 -7.62 -3.15 -10.45
C VAL A 30 -8.26 -2.51 -9.22
N VAL A 31 -9.58 -2.65 -9.06
CA VAL A 31 -10.30 -2.05 -7.93
C VAL A 31 -9.75 -2.57 -6.59
N ARG A 32 -9.52 -3.89 -6.50
CA ARG A 32 -8.97 -4.53 -5.32
C ARG A 32 -7.54 -4.05 -5.04
N THR A 33 -6.67 -4.04 -6.04
CA THR A 33 -5.29 -3.55 -5.89
C THR A 33 -5.24 -2.08 -5.45
N ILE A 34 -6.07 -1.19 -6.02
CA ILE A 34 -6.15 0.22 -5.60
C ILE A 34 -6.61 0.32 -4.14
N THR A 35 -7.64 -0.43 -3.77
CA THR A 35 -8.19 -0.43 -2.41
C THR A 35 -7.14 -0.89 -1.39
N GLU A 36 -6.46 -2.00 -1.68
CA GLU A 36 -5.40 -2.53 -0.83
C GLU A 36 -4.19 -1.59 -0.73
N ALA A 37 -3.76 -1.00 -1.85
CA ALA A 37 -2.66 -0.04 -1.87
C ALA A 37 -2.99 1.20 -1.03
N GLY A 38 -4.22 1.71 -1.13
CA GLY A 38 -4.70 2.81 -0.30
C GLY A 38 -4.72 2.45 1.19
N ALA A 39 -5.25 1.28 1.54
CA ALA A 39 -5.28 0.81 2.92
C ALA A 39 -3.87 0.65 3.52
N ARG A 40 -2.92 0.10 2.74
CA ARG A 40 -1.51 0.01 3.14
C ARG A 40 -0.89 1.38 3.38
N SER A 41 -1.08 2.32 2.45
CA SER A 41 -0.53 3.68 2.58
C SER A 41 -1.02 4.39 3.85
N VAL A 42 -2.34 4.35 4.11
CA VAL A 42 -2.91 4.98 5.31
C VAL A 42 -2.38 4.33 6.59
N ARG A 43 -2.24 3.00 6.60
CA ARG A 43 -1.67 2.28 7.75
C ARG A 43 -0.21 2.67 7.99
N ASP A 44 0.60 2.74 6.94
CA ASP A 44 2.02 3.05 7.04
C ASP A 44 2.26 4.48 7.51
N ASP A 45 1.46 5.44 7.02
CA ASP A 45 1.50 6.83 7.50
C ASP A 45 1.14 6.92 8.98
N ARG A 46 0.10 6.20 9.41
CA ARG A 46 -0.29 6.14 10.82
C ARG A 46 0.81 5.54 11.69
N ILE A 47 1.44 4.45 11.25
CA ILE A 47 2.57 3.83 11.95
C ILE A 47 3.74 4.83 12.05
N ARG A 48 4.06 5.53 10.96
CA ARG A 48 5.15 6.51 10.94
C ARG A 48 4.91 7.64 11.95
N VAL A 49 3.70 8.19 11.99
CA VAL A 49 3.32 9.25 12.93
C VAL A 49 3.43 8.76 14.38
N LEU A 50 2.82 7.62 14.70
CA LEU A 50 2.87 7.06 16.06
C LEU A 50 4.29 6.70 16.48
N SER A 51 5.10 6.19 15.55
CA SER A 51 6.50 5.86 15.81
C SER A 51 7.34 7.11 16.07
N GLN A 52 7.07 8.21 15.35
CA GLN A 52 7.75 9.48 15.57
C GLN A 52 7.36 10.09 16.92
N ASP A 53 6.08 10.07 17.28
CA ASP A 53 5.59 10.52 18.58
C ASP A 53 6.24 9.73 19.73
N GLY A 54 6.23 8.40 19.64
CA GLY A 54 6.89 7.52 20.60
C GLY A 54 8.39 7.81 20.73
N ARG A 55 9.12 7.95 19.62
CA ARG A 55 10.55 8.29 19.64
C ARG A 55 10.82 9.64 20.29
N ASN A 56 10.01 10.65 20.01
CA ASN A 56 10.12 11.95 20.66
C ASN A 56 9.85 11.85 22.16
N ARG A 57 8.79 11.13 22.55
CA ARG A 57 8.37 10.97 23.95
C ARG A 57 9.42 10.24 24.80
N TYR A 58 10.09 9.25 24.22
CA TYR A 58 11.06 8.42 24.92
C TYR A 58 12.52 8.72 24.55
N ALA A 59 12.80 9.82 23.85
CA ALA A 59 14.14 10.16 23.35
C ALA A 59 15.21 10.07 24.45
N SER A 60 14.99 10.72 25.59
CA SER A 60 15.94 10.72 26.72
C SER A 60 16.10 9.36 27.42
N LEU A 61 15.12 8.46 27.30
CA LEU A 61 15.24 7.09 27.79
C LEU A 61 16.05 6.25 26.79
N LEU A 62 15.74 6.38 25.49
CA LEU A 62 16.44 5.66 24.42
C LEU A 62 17.91 6.07 24.34
N ASP A 63 18.24 7.35 24.50
CA ASP A 63 19.62 7.85 24.54
C ASP A 63 20.44 7.26 25.69
N ARG A 64 19.78 6.97 26.83
CA ARG A 64 20.43 6.32 27.99
C ARG A 64 20.60 4.82 27.81
N LEU A 65 19.67 4.17 27.09
CA LEU A 65 19.74 2.73 26.81
C LEU A 65 20.72 2.38 25.68
N ALA A 66 21.10 3.37 24.85
CA ALA A 66 22.02 3.19 23.74
C ALA A 66 23.51 3.35 24.11
N GLN A 67 23.82 3.56 25.40
CA GLN A 67 25.18 3.63 25.96
C GLN A 67 25.64 2.27 26.46
#